data_AF-M1V9L8-F1
#
_entry.id   AF-M1V9L8-F1
#
_cell.length_a   1.000
_cell.length_b   1.000
_cell.length_c   1.000
_cell.angle_alpha   90.00
_cell.angle_beta   90.00
_cell.angle_gamma   90.00
#
_symmetry.space_group_name_H-M   'P 1'
#
loop_
_entity.id
_entity.type
_entity.pdbx_description
1 polymer ?
#
loop_
_entity_poly.entity_id
_entity_poly.type
_entity_poly.pdbx_seq_one_letter_code
_entity_poly.pdbx_strand_id
1 'polypeptide(L)'
;MLGTIFGTGLLFLVPVTPTLMKLRKRSLPGTCAASSRRAGAVRAQVERSSPEAEAVQLPDRSAEKIQKHRLGAKKHAVAYYLVKSEGSGPRKFTVDDLAASPLRCTSWDGVRNFQARNVLLSMQLGDFALFYHSNCKQAGIVGIVEIVREAYVDQTQFDSTDSEAYDPRATPDKPRWYAVDVKLQLKLPRPIPFEELKQYATPGGPLDGMLLFSQARLSVQPVRPEHFRFILGLF
;
A
#
# COMPACT_ATOMS: atom_id res chain seq x y z
N MET A 1 5.18 -40.26 50.56
CA MET A 1 4.33 -40.70 49.43
C MET A 1 4.34 -39.61 48.38
N LEU A 2 4.85 -39.93 47.19
CA LEU A 2 4.92 -39.04 46.03
C LEU A 2 3.50 -38.71 45.51
N GLY A 3 3.32 -37.51 44.97
CA GLY A 3 2.11 -37.12 44.24
C GLY A 3 2.42 -36.06 43.19
N THR A 4 2.96 -36.50 42.06
CA THR A 4 3.24 -35.69 40.86
C THR A 4 1.97 -35.61 40.01
N ILE A 5 1.47 -34.41 39.72
CA ILE A 5 0.37 -34.19 38.77
C ILE A 5 0.96 -33.60 37.49
N PHE A 6 1.04 -34.42 36.44
CA PHE A 6 1.31 -33.98 35.07
C PHE A 6 0.00 -33.44 34.46
N GLY A 7 -0.06 -32.13 34.23
CA GLY A 7 -1.10 -31.49 33.43
C GLY A 7 -0.64 -31.33 31.98
N THR A 8 -0.94 -32.31 31.14
CA THR A 8 -0.80 -32.21 29.68
C THR A 8 -1.89 -31.29 29.13
N GLY A 9 -1.55 -30.01 28.92
CA GLY A 9 -2.38 -29.03 28.25
C GLY A 9 -2.28 -29.17 26.74
N LEU A 10 -3.32 -29.75 26.15
CA LEU A 10 -3.56 -29.97 24.73
C LEU A 10 -3.47 -28.65 23.93
N LEU A 11 -2.46 -28.53 23.07
CA LEU A 11 -2.34 -27.47 22.07
C LEU A 11 -3.50 -27.61 21.06
N PHE A 12 -4.52 -26.78 21.21
CA PHE A 12 -5.55 -26.60 20.20
C PHE A 12 -4.95 -25.91 18.97
N LEU A 13 -4.66 -26.71 17.94
CA LEU A 13 -4.34 -26.24 16.61
C LEU A 13 -5.62 -25.65 16.00
N VAL A 14 -5.81 -24.33 16.13
CA VAL A 14 -6.89 -23.63 15.41
C VAL A 14 -6.48 -23.55 13.94
N PRO A 15 -7.28 -24.09 13.00
CA PRO A 15 -6.95 -24.01 11.58
C PRO A 15 -7.09 -22.56 11.11
N VAL A 16 -5.96 -21.97 10.71
CA VAL A 16 -5.91 -20.70 9.98
C VAL A 16 -6.73 -20.84 8.70
N THR A 17 -7.84 -20.11 8.60
CA THR A 17 -8.73 -20.18 7.43
C THR A 17 -8.08 -19.51 6.21
N PRO A 18 -8.24 -20.06 4.99
CA PRO A 18 -7.57 -19.55 3.79
C PRO A 18 -8.40 -18.42 3.14
N THR A 19 -8.43 -17.23 3.74
CA THR A 19 -9.26 -16.12 3.23
C THR A 19 -8.51 -15.15 2.30
N LEU A 20 -7.17 -15.19 2.21
CA LEU A 20 -6.43 -14.23 1.38
C LEU A 20 -6.04 -14.73 -0.03
N MET A 21 -6.22 -16.02 -0.36
CA MET A 21 -5.73 -16.58 -1.64
C MET A 21 -6.68 -16.45 -2.84
N LYS A 22 -7.90 -15.90 -2.69
CA LYS A 22 -8.89 -15.81 -3.79
C LYS A 22 -8.97 -14.45 -4.51
N LEU A 23 -8.16 -13.46 -4.18
CA LEU A 23 -8.22 -12.09 -4.73
C LEU A 23 -7.53 -11.89 -6.10
N ARG A 24 -7.48 -12.91 -6.96
CA ARG A 24 -6.73 -12.86 -8.22
C ARG A 24 -7.59 -13.05 -9.47
N LYS A 25 -8.71 -12.35 -9.61
CA LYS A 25 -9.44 -12.27 -10.90
C LYS A 25 -10.04 -10.88 -11.18
N ARG A 26 -9.38 -10.16 -12.12
CA ARG A 26 -9.83 -9.02 -12.98
C ARG A 26 -10.08 -7.68 -12.27
N SER A 27 -9.77 -6.49 -12.79
CA SER A 27 -9.53 -5.98 -14.16
C SER A 27 -8.38 -4.94 -14.20
N LEU A 28 -7.99 -4.51 -15.41
CA LEU A 28 -7.05 -3.41 -15.68
C LEU A 28 -7.41 -2.10 -14.94
N PRO A 29 -6.44 -1.24 -14.59
CA PRO A 29 -6.65 -0.13 -13.69
C PRO A 29 -7.36 1.04 -14.38
N GLY A 30 -8.56 1.38 -13.89
CA GLY A 30 -8.95 2.79 -13.88
C GLY A 30 -7.97 3.53 -12.97
N THR A 31 -7.43 4.66 -13.43
CA THR A 31 -6.55 5.48 -12.59
C THR A 31 -7.28 5.85 -11.32
N CYS A 32 -6.65 5.61 -10.17
CA CYS A 32 -7.14 6.16 -8.91
C CYS A 32 -7.20 7.67 -9.08
N ALA A 33 -8.39 8.25 -8.93
CA ALA A 33 -8.52 9.69 -9.02
C ALA A 33 -7.67 10.27 -7.88
N ALA A 34 -6.79 11.22 -8.21
CA ALA A 34 -6.23 12.08 -7.19
C ALA A 34 -7.41 12.72 -6.47
N SER A 35 -7.60 12.47 -5.17
CA SER A 35 -8.54 13.25 -4.40
C SER A 35 -7.92 14.63 -4.20
N SER A 36 -7.98 15.47 -5.23
CA SER A 36 -7.72 16.89 -5.10
C SER A 36 -8.82 17.47 -4.23
N ARG A 37 -8.44 18.06 -3.11
CA ARG A 37 -9.32 18.92 -2.34
C ARG A 37 -9.72 20.10 -3.24
N ARG A 38 -10.98 20.12 -3.68
CA ARG A 38 -11.77 21.17 -4.38
C ARG A 38 -11.48 21.52 -5.86
N ALA A 39 -12.63 21.65 -6.55
CA ALA A 39 -13.06 22.65 -7.56
C ALA A 39 -12.89 22.38 -9.07
N GLY A 40 -14.04 22.50 -9.77
CA GLY A 40 -14.20 23.37 -10.95
C GLY A 40 -13.99 22.75 -12.33
N ALA A 41 -15.09 22.41 -13.02
CA ALA A 41 -15.08 21.97 -14.42
C ALA A 41 -15.48 23.10 -15.38
N VAL A 42 -14.71 23.32 -16.44
CA VAL A 42 -15.20 23.91 -17.70
C VAL A 42 -14.58 23.15 -18.87
N ARG A 43 -15.43 22.83 -19.84
CA ARG A 43 -15.27 21.86 -20.93
C ARG A 43 -14.98 22.60 -22.23
N ALA A 44 -14.07 22.10 -23.07
CA ALA A 44 -13.89 22.54 -24.45
C ALA A 44 -14.12 21.36 -25.41
N GLN A 45 -14.89 21.59 -26.46
CA GLN A 45 -15.25 20.63 -27.51
C GLN A 45 -14.25 20.72 -28.67
N VAL A 46 -13.96 19.59 -29.31
CA VAL A 46 -13.31 19.55 -30.64
C VAL A 46 -14.03 18.50 -31.50
N GLU A 47 -14.49 18.95 -32.66
CA GLU A 47 -15.21 18.19 -33.68
C GLU A 47 -14.30 17.31 -34.56
N ARG A 48 -14.96 16.36 -35.23
CA ARG A 48 -14.41 15.29 -36.05
C ARG A 48 -14.05 15.75 -37.46
N SER A 49 -13.08 15.07 -38.09
CA SER A 49 -13.26 14.46 -39.43
C SER A 49 -12.05 13.61 -39.84
N SER A 50 -12.32 12.39 -40.31
CA SER A 50 -11.40 11.51 -41.05
C SER A 50 -11.40 11.87 -42.55
N PRO A 51 -10.50 11.30 -43.37
CA PRO A 51 -10.86 10.07 -44.07
C PRO A 51 -9.74 9.01 -44.21
N GLU A 52 -10.19 7.83 -44.62
CA GLU A 52 -9.52 6.53 -44.75
C GLU A 52 -8.46 6.48 -45.87
N ALA A 53 -7.41 5.67 -45.67
CA ALA A 53 -6.50 5.21 -46.72
C ALA A 53 -6.06 3.76 -46.48
N GLU A 54 -5.93 3.07 -47.59
CA GLU A 54 -5.91 1.63 -47.87
C GLU A 54 -4.64 0.89 -47.39
N ALA A 55 -4.79 -0.36 -46.93
CA ALA A 55 -3.76 -1.12 -46.24
C ALA A 55 -2.91 -1.99 -47.18
N VAL A 56 -1.58 -1.88 -47.08
CA VAL A 56 -0.59 -2.79 -47.67
C VAL A 56 -0.04 -3.70 -46.56
N GLN A 57 -0.30 -5.01 -46.63
CA GLN A 57 0.20 -5.99 -45.66
C GLN A 57 1.70 -6.27 -45.86
N LEU A 58 2.53 -5.82 -44.92
CA LEU A 58 3.90 -6.29 -44.69
C LEU A 58 3.87 -7.32 -43.53
N PRO A 59 4.67 -8.40 -43.56
CA PRO A 59 4.68 -9.39 -42.48
C PRO A 59 5.20 -8.80 -41.16
N ASP A 60 4.36 -8.88 -40.13
CA ASP A 60 4.53 -8.30 -38.79
C ASP A 60 5.62 -9.02 -37.98
N ARG A 61 6.88 -8.61 -38.16
CA ARG A 61 8.02 -8.99 -37.30
C ARG A 61 7.93 -8.41 -35.88
N SER A 62 6.95 -7.55 -35.59
CA SER A 62 6.74 -6.90 -34.28
C SER A 62 5.94 -7.77 -33.32
N ALA A 63 4.97 -8.56 -33.80
CA ALA A 63 4.17 -9.45 -32.96
C ALA A 63 5.02 -10.52 -32.24
N GLU A 64 5.99 -11.12 -32.93
CA GLU A 64 6.90 -12.10 -32.31
C GLU A 64 7.82 -11.46 -31.26
N LYS A 65 8.24 -10.21 -31.46
CA LYS A 65 9.07 -9.45 -30.51
C LYS A 65 8.28 -9.05 -29.26
N ILE A 66 7.00 -8.71 -29.41
CA ILE A 66 6.05 -8.45 -28.32
C ILE A 66 5.80 -9.73 -27.50
N GLN A 67 5.63 -10.86 -28.17
CA GLN A 67 5.45 -12.16 -27.51
C GLN A 67 6.68 -12.58 -26.70
N LYS A 68 7.88 -12.36 -27.23
CA LYS A 68 9.16 -12.68 -26.57
C LYS A 68 9.41 -11.83 -25.31
N HIS A 69 9.00 -10.56 -25.31
CA HIS A 69 9.11 -9.67 -24.14
C HIS A 69 8.15 -10.06 -23.01
N ARG A 70 6.98 -10.63 -23.34
CA ARG A 70 5.94 -11.03 -22.38
C ARG A 70 6.31 -12.29 -21.59
N LEU A 71 7.20 -13.12 -22.14
CA LEU A 71 7.66 -14.39 -21.55
C LEU A 71 8.90 -14.24 -20.66
N GLY A 72 9.53 -13.05 -20.61
CA GLY A 72 10.78 -12.80 -19.87
C GLY A 72 10.63 -12.04 -18.54
N ALA A 73 9.43 -11.61 -18.17
CA ALA A 73 9.22 -10.91 -16.89
C ALA A 73 9.36 -11.91 -15.73
N LYS A 74 10.47 -11.81 -14.97
CA LYS A 74 10.60 -12.53 -13.70
C LYS A 74 9.38 -12.22 -12.84
N LYS A 75 8.68 -13.27 -12.43
CA LYS A 75 7.52 -13.17 -11.53
C LYS A 75 8.00 -12.51 -10.23
N HIS A 76 7.58 -11.27 -9.99
CA HIS A 76 7.83 -10.56 -8.74
C HIS A 76 7.30 -11.39 -7.57
N ALA A 77 8.15 -11.60 -6.56
CA ALA A 77 7.73 -12.23 -5.32
C ALA A 77 7.10 -11.14 -4.45
N VAL A 78 5.84 -11.34 -4.09
CA VAL A 78 5.05 -10.37 -3.30
C VAL A 78 5.81 -9.95 -2.05
N ALA A 79 6.03 -8.64 -1.92
CA ALA A 79 6.60 -8.00 -0.75
C ALA A 79 5.51 -7.42 0.15
N TYR A 80 5.87 -7.20 1.42
CA TYR A 80 4.96 -6.70 2.44
C TYR A 80 5.49 -5.44 3.10
N TYR A 81 4.58 -4.54 3.41
CA TYR A 81 4.90 -3.24 3.97
C TYR A 81 3.93 -2.85 5.09
N LEU A 82 4.23 -1.75 5.76
CA LEU A 82 3.32 -1.06 6.67
C LEU A 82 3.34 0.43 6.29
N VAL A 83 2.16 1.02 6.16
CA VAL A 83 1.98 2.43 5.86
C VAL A 83 1.15 3.09 6.97
N LYS A 84 1.66 4.19 7.53
CA LYS A 84 1.01 4.93 8.62
C LYS A 84 0.23 6.12 8.08
N SER A 85 -1.00 6.27 8.52
CA SER A 85 -1.82 7.45 8.30
C SER A 85 -2.37 7.96 9.63
N GLU A 86 -2.53 9.28 9.75
CA GLU A 86 -3.04 9.91 10.96
C GLU A 86 -4.54 9.59 11.15
N GLY A 87 -4.92 9.11 12.33
CA GLY A 87 -6.32 8.87 12.70
C GLY A 87 -7.04 10.09 13.27
N SER A 88 -6.29 11.14 13.60
CA SER A 88 -6.82 12.42 14.11
C SER A 88 -5.94 13.59 13.67
N GLY A 89 -6.42 14.83 13.81
CA GLY A 89 -5.67 16.03 13.41
C GLY A 89 -5.96 16.49 11.98
N PRO A 90 -5.22 17.51 11.50
CA PRO A 90 -5.51 18.22 10.25
C PRO A 90 -5.24 17.39 8.99
N ARG A 91 -4.38 16.37 9.07
CA ARG A 91 -4.10 15.43 7.97
C ARG A 91 -4.73 14.04 8.17
N LYS A 92 -5.78 13.97 8.98
CA LYS A 92 -6.53 12.73 9.19
C LYS A 92 -6.93 12.11 7.84
N PHE A 93 -6.55 10.86 7.64
CA PHE A 93 -7.03 10.04 6.54
C PHE A 93 -7.19 8.60 7.02
N THR A 94 -8.43 8.18 7.20
CA THR A 94 -8.78 6.90 7.83
C THR A 94 -9.02 5.80 6.82
N VAL A 95 -9.13 4.56 7.30
CA VAL A 95 -9.51 3.41 6.44
C VAL A 95 -10.93 3.57 5.90
N ASP A 96 -11.80 4.28 6.62
CA ASP A 96 -13.16 4.60 6.19
C ASP A 96 -13.16 5.64 5.07
N ASP A 97 -12.29 6.64 5.15
CA ASP A 97 -12.10 7.61 4.08
C ASP A 97 -11.60 6.92 2.79
N LEU A 98 -10.66 5.96 2.92
CA LEU A 98 -10.22 5.13 1.80
C LEU A 98 -11.32 4.19 1.30
N ALA A 99 -12.16 3.64 2.17
CA ALA A 99 -13.28 2.79 1.77
C ALA A 99 -14.36 3.57 0.99
N ALA A 100 -14.55 4.84 1.32
CA ALA A 100 -15.47 5.73 0.65
C ALA A 100 -14.89 6.37 -0.63
N SER A 101 -13.58 6.28 -0.86
CA SER A 101 -12.94 6.89 -2.02
C SER A 101 -13.33 6.18 -3.33
N PRO A 102 -13.28 6.89 -4.49
CA PRO A 102 -13.51 6.26 -5.79
C PRO A 102 -12.59 5.04 -5.98
N LEU A 103 -13.18 3.93 -6.41
CA LEU A 103 -12.48 2.64 -6.58
C LEU A 103 -11.82 2.08 -5.31
N ARG A 104 -12.12 2.65 -4.13
CA ARG A 104 -11.47 2.37 -2.85
C ARG A 104 -9.96 2.54 -2.90
N CYS A 105 -9.52 3.54 -3.66
CA CYS A 105 -8.12 3.80 -3.96
C CYS A 105 -7.72 5.24 -3.64
N THR A 106 -6.46 5.47 -3.30
CA THR A 106 -5.89 6.80 -3.10
C THR A 106 -4.41 6.83 -3.45
N SER A 107 -3.92 8.04 -3.76
CA SER A 107 -2.50 8.39 -3.73
C SER A 107 -2.00 8.33 -2.28
N TRP A 108 -0.83 7.73 -2.07
CA TRP A 108 -0.09 7.72 -0.81
C TRP A 108 1.06 8.73 -0.89
N ASP A 109 0.68 10.01 -0.92
CA ASP A 109 1.57 11.18 -1.00
C ASP A 109 1.99 11.70 0.39
N GLY A 110 2.68 12.84 0.41
CA GLY A 110 3.04 13.53 1.66
C GLY A 110 4.18 12.89 2.44
N VAL A 111 4.83 11.84 1.91
CA VAL A 111 6.00 11.24 2.55
C VAL A 111 7.21 12.16 2.40
N ARG A 112 7.73 12.67 3.53
CA ARG A 112 8.87 13.61 3.60
C ARG A 112 10.07 13.08 4.39
N ASN A 113 10.14 11.76 4.55
CA ASN A 113 11.31 11.07 5.13
C ASN A 113 12.04 10.30 4.02
N PHE A 114 13.35 10.51 3.89
CA PHE A 114 14.15 9.89 2.81
C PHE A 114 14.18 8.36 2.87
N GLN A 115 14.22 7.77 4.06
CA GLN A 115 14.18 6.32 4.23
C GLN A 115 12.80 5.79 3.81
N ALA A 116 11.71 6.42 4.26
CA ALA A 116 10.35 6.05 3.86
C ALA A 116 10.13 6.19 2.34
N ARG A 117 10.67 7.25 1.74
CA ARG A 117 10.65 7.44 0.28
C ARG A 117 11.36 6.30 -0.45
N ASN A 118 12.53 5.88 0.03
CA ASN A 118 13.24 4.76 -0.59
C ASN A 118 12.46 3.44 -0.47
N VAL A 119 11.69 3.27 0.61
CA VAL A 119 10.76 2.13 0.74
C VAL A 119 9.62 2.24 -0.29
N LEU A 120 9.00 3.41 -0.48
CA LEU A 120 7.99 3.61 -1.54
C LEU A 120 8.53 3.28 -2.93
N LEU A 121 9.76 3.75 -3.24
CA LEU A 121 10.43 3.47 -4.51
C LEU A 121 10.70 1.97 -4.75
N SER A 122 10.69 1.15 -3.68
CA SER A 122 10.88 -0.30 -3.78
C SER A 122 9.59 -1.10 -4.01
N MET A 123 8.42 -0.47 -3.83
CA MET A 123 7.12 -1.13 -3.97
C MET A 123 6.79 -1.40 -5.44
N GLN A 124 6.26 -2.59 -5.71
CA GLN A 124 5.83 -3.01 -7.04
C GLN A 124 4.34 -3.30 -7.09
N LEU A 125 3.78 -3.35 -8.30
CA LEU A 125 2.38 -3.72 -8.50
C LEU A 125 2.04 -5.08 -7.87
N GLY A 126 1.00 -5.11 -7.05
CA GLY A 126 0.52 -6.32 -6.38
C GLY A 126 1.19 -6.64 -5.04
N ASP A 127 2.09 -5.78 -4.55
CA ASP A 127 2.56 -5.83 -3.16
C ASP A 127 1.46 -5.41 -2.19
N PHE A 128 1.58 -5.82 -0.92
CA PHE A 128 0.58 -5.51 0.11
C PHE A 128 1.18 -4.68 1.25
N ALA A 129 0.37 -3.81 1.83
CA ALA A 129 0.73 -3.07 3.03
C ALA A 129 -0.34 -3.16 4.12
N LEU A 130 0.11 -3.21 5.37
CA LEU A 130 -0.73 -3.00 6.55
C LEU A 130 -1.06 -1.50 6.65
N PHE A 131 -2.35 -1.17 6.68
CA PHE A 131 -2.82 0.20 6.94
C PHE A 131 -2.83 0.42 8.45
N TYR A 132 -1.96 1.32 8.93
CA TYR A 132 -1.79 1.62 10.35
C TYR A 132 -2.31 3.02 10.68
N HIS A 133 -3.22 3.13 11.66
CA HIS A 133 -3.60 4.40 12.25
C HIS A 133 -2.57 4.83 13.30
N SER A 134 -1.92 5.96 13.06
CA SER A 134 -1.05 6.66 14.01
C SER A 134 -1.74 7.89 14.58
N ASN A 135 -1.16 8.44 15.67
CA ASN A 135 -1.61 9.70 16.27
C ASN A 135 -3.13 9.74 16.57
N CYS A 136 -3.66 8.69 17.20
CA CYS A 136 -5.05 8.62 17.64
C CYS A 136 -5.16 7.72 18.88
N LYS A 137 -6.31 7.80 19.59
CA LYS A 137 -6.55 7.02 20.81
C LYS A 137 -6.50 5.50 20.58
N GLN A 138 -6.84 5.05 19.38
CA GLN A 138 -6.86 3.64 18.99
C GLN A 138 -5.81 3.37 17.90
N ALA A 139 -4.56 3.74 18.18
CA ALA A 139 -3.46 3.49 17.25
C ALA A 139 -3.26 1.98 17.05
N GLY A 140 -3.09 1.56 15.80
CA GLY A 140 -3.07 0.13 15.46
C GLY A 140 -3.27 -0.14 13.98
N ILE A 141 -3.24 -1.42 13.62
CA ILE A 141 -3.52 -1.87 12.26
C ILE A 141 -5.03 -1.94 12.07
N VAL A 142 -5.53 -1.37 10.98
CA VAL A 142 -6.97 -1.24 10.70
C VAL A 142 -7.39 -1.82 9.35
N GLY A 143 -6.44 -2.22 8.51
CA GLY A 143 -6.73 -2.75 7.18
C GLY A 143 -5.51 -3.24 6.44
N ILE A 144 -5.75 -3.73 5.23
CA ILE A 144 -4.76 -4.17 4.26
C ILE A 144 -5.05 -3.47 2.94
N VAL A 145 -4.00 -2.92 2.34
CA VAL A 145 -4.04 -2.31 1.01
C VAL A 145 -3.10 -3.05 0.05
N GLU A 146 -3.41 -2.97 -1.24
CA GLU A 146 -2.56 -3.43 -2.35
C GLU A 146 -1.97 -2.22 -3.07
N ILE A 147 -0.71 -2.32 -3.49
CA ILE A 147 -0.07 -1.34 -4.37
C ILE A 147 -0.59 -1.53 -5.79
N VAL A 148 -1.31 -0.53 -6.30
CA VAL A 148 -1.94 -0.55 -7.63
C VAL A 148 -1.31 0.42 -8.62
N ARG A 149 -0.37 1.26 -8.16
CA ARG A 149 0.56 2.03 -8.99
C ARG A 149 1.90 2.17 -8.29
N GLU A 150 2.97 1.85 -9.00
CA GLU A 150 4.35 2.02 -8.53
C GLU A 150 4.70 3.49 -8.36
N ALA A 151 5.86 3.76 -7.77
CA ALA A 151 6.25 5.11 -7.39
C ALA A 151 6.25 6.10 -8.57
N TYR A 152 5.63 7.26 -8.36
CA TYR A 152 5.62 8.40 -9.27
C TYR A 152 5.88 9.69 -8.50
N VAL A 153 6.19 10.77 -9.21
CA VAL A 153 6.49 12.08 -8.61
C VAL A 153 5.30 12.58 -7.81
N ASP A 154 5.53 12.87 -6.52
CA ASP A 154 4.51 13.43 -5.64
C ASP A 154 4.27 14.91 -5.98
N GLN A 155 3.15 15.22 -6.62
CA GLN A 155 2.85 16.61 -7.05
C GLN A 155 2.67 17.58 -5.88
N THR A 156 2.34 17.09 -4.68
CA THR A 156 2.16 17.93 -3.48
C THR A 156 3.46 18.61 -3.06
N GLN A 157 4.63 18.11 -3.52
CA GLN A 157 5.92 18.74 -3.21
C GLN A 157 6.11 20.11 -3.87
N PHE A 158 5.32 20.44 -4.90
CA PHE A 158 5.39 21.70 -5.63
C PHE A 158 4.30 22.71 -5.21
N ASP A 159 3.35 22.31 -4.37
CA ASP A 159 2.24 23.15 -3.94
C ASP A 159 2.64 24.00 -2.74
N SER A 160 2.96 25.27 -2.95
CA SER A 160 3.34 26.21 -1.88
C SER A 160 2.23 26.51 -0.88
N THR A 161 0.98 26.12 -1.15
CA THR A 161 -0.14 26.31 -0.21
C THR A 161 -0.22 25.20 0.85
N ASP A 162 0.39 24.05 0.60
CA ASP A 162 0.54 22.96 1.57
C ASP A 162 1.90 23.07 2.28
N SER A 163 1.93 23.79 3.39
CA SER A 163 3.18 24.04 4.14
C SER A 163 3.87 22.78 4.69
N GLU A 164 3.16 21.65 4.75
CA GLU A 164 3.75 20.40 5.24
C GLU A 164 4.26 19.50 4.12
N ALA A 165 3.65 19.56 2.94
CA ALA A 165 4.06 18.79 1.78
C ALA A 165 5.04 19.56 0.87
N TYR A 166 4.97 20.89 0.82
CA TYR A 166 5.82 21.72 -0.01
C TYR A 166 7.31 21.54 0.30
N ASP A 167 8.13 21.39 -0.75
CA ASP A 167 9.58 21.40 -0.63
C ASP A 167 10.18 22.41 -1.61
N PRO A 168 10.68 23.57 -1.14
CA PRO A 168 11.21 24.62 -2.02
C PRO A 168 12.47 24.21 -2.80
N ARG A 169 13.09 23.06 -2.46
CA ARG A 169 14.25 22.52 -3.19
C ARG A 169 13.85 21.42 -4.18
N ALA A 170 12.59 21.02 -4.23
CA ALA A 170 12.10 20.10 -5.23
C ALA A 170 11.68 20.88 -6.48
N THR A 171 12.14 20.43 -7.65
CA THR A 171 11.75 20.99 -8.94
C THR A 171 11.19 19.88 -9.84
N PRO A 172 10.40 20.20 -10.89
CA PRO A 172 9.88 19.19 -11.81
C PRO A 172 10.99 18.35 -12.49
N ASP A 173 12.15 18.93 -12.74
CA ASP A 173 13.33 18.24 -13.29
C ASP A 173 14.11 17.42 -12.24
N LYS A 174 14.01 17.80 -10.96
CA LYS A 174 14.68 17.12 -9.83
C LYS A 174 13.70 16.89 -8.67
N PRO A 175 12.70 16.01 -8.87
CA PRO A 175 11.76 15.67 -7.82
C PRO A 175 12.46 14.96 -6.68
N ARG A 176 12.15 15.35 -5.44
CA ARG A 176 12.75 14.78 -4.24
C ARG A 176 11.85 13.72 -3.61
N TRP A 177 10.54 13.82 -3.85
CA TRP A 177 9.49 13.03 -3.20
C TRP A 177 8.62 12.27 -4.21
N TYR A 178 8.13 11.12 -3.76
CA TYR A 178 7.40 10.16 -4.58
C TYR A 178 6.20 9.63 -3.80
N ALA A 179 5.16 9.26 -4.53
CA ALA A 179 3.93 8.65 -4.04
C ALA A 179 3.66 7.35 -4.80
N VAL A 180 2.82 6.48 -4.23
CA VAL A 180 2.28 5.27 -4.87
C VAL A 180 0.76 5.33 -4.80
N ASP A 181 0.04 4.58 -5.65
CA ASP A 181 -1.41 4.41 -5.43
C ASP A 181 -1.67 3.12 -4.68
N VAL A 182 -2.53 3.20 -3.66
CA VAL A 182 -2.95 2.05 -2.84
C VAL A 182 -4.45 1.84 -2.92
N LYS A 183 -4.87 0.57 -2.99
CA LYS A 183 -6.27 0.17 -3.02
C LYS A 183 -6.62 -0.67 -1.80
N LEU A 184 -7.71 -0.34 -1.12
CA LEU A 184 -8.20 -1.11 0.01
C LEU A 184 -8.66 -2.51 -0.42
N GLN A 185 -8.03 -3.52 0.18
CA GLN A 185 -8.39 -4.92 0.00
C GLN A 185 -9.30 -5.38 1.12
N LEU A 186 -8.87 -5.11 2.37
CA LEU A 186 -9.57 -5.54 3.57
C LEU A 186 -9.59 -4.40 4.59
N LYS A 187 -10.78 -4.05 5.07
CA LYS A 187 -10.94 -3.34 6.35
C LYS A 187 -11.08 -4.41 7.43
N LEU A 188 -10.30 -4.30 8.50
CA LEU A 188 -10.37 -5.28 9.58
C LEU A 188 -11.69 -5.15 10.36
N PRO A 189 -12.25 -6.27 10.87
CA PRO A 189 -13.46 -6.24 11.69
C PRO A 189 -13.24 -5.50 13.01
N ARG A 190 -12.00 -5.55 13.54
CA ARG A 190 -11.53 -4.76 14.68
C ARG A 190 -10.12 -4.21 14.37
N PRO A 191 -9.75 -3.03 14.90
CA PRO A 191 -8.35 -2.64 14.95
C PRO A 191 -7.53 -3.65 15.75
N ILE A 192 -6.27 -3.89 15.35
CA ILE A 192 -5.27 -4.56 16.17
C ILE A 192 -4.44 -3.46 16.85
N PRO A 193 -4.65 -3.17 18.14
CA PRO A 193 -4.00 -2.05 18.82
C PRO A 193 -2.48 -2.21 18.91
N PHE A 194 -1.78 -1.08 18.96
CA PHE A 194 -0.32 -1.07 19.16
C PHE A 194 0.12 -1.86 20.40
N GLU A 195 -0.61 -1.75 21.52
CA GLU A 195 -0.29 -2.47 22.75
C GLU A 195 -0.47 -3.98 22.61
N GLU A 196 -1.43 -4.46 21.82
CA GLU A 196 -1.58 -5.88 21.49
C GLU A 196 -0.37 -6.36 20.65
N LEU A 197 -0.02 -5.61 19.60
CA LEU A 197 1.14 -5.93 18.76
C LEU A 197 2.45 -5.97 19.56
N LYS A 198 2.62 -5.05 20.50
CA LYS A 198 3.82 -4.93 21.34
C LYS A 198 4.05 -6.15 22.24
N GLN A 199 3.00 -6.86 22.64
CA GLN A 199 3.11 -8.09 23.44
C GLN A 199 3.83 -9.22 22.67
N TYR A 200 3.74 -9.21 21.33
CA TYR A 200 4.39 -10.20 20.46
C TYR A 200 5.78 -9.77 19.97
N ALA A 201 6.22 -8.57 20.31
CA ALA A 201 7.49 -7.97 19.88
C ALA A 201 8.64 -8.18 20.89
N THR A 202 8.48 -9.12 21.82
CA THR A 202 9.54 -9.51 22.77
C THR A 202 10.68 -10.25 22.04
N PRO A 203 11.90 -10.28 22.59
CA PRO A 203 13.00 -11.02 21.99
C PRO A 203 12.64 -12.50 21.74
N GLY A 204 12.83 -12.97 20.51
CA GLY A 204 12.43 -14.31 20.07
C GLY A 204 10.91 -14.48 19.83
N GLY A 205 10.11 -13.44 20.01
CA GLY A 205 8.68 -13.43 19.74
C GLY A 205 8.33 -13.30 18.25
N PRO A 206 7.06 -13.53 17.87
CA PRO A 206 6.63 -13.55 16.47
C PRO A 206 6.81 -12.22 15.71
N LEU A 207 6.92 -11.09 16.41
CA LEU A 207 7.13 -9.76 15.83
C LEU A 207 8.49 -9.16 16.22
N ASP A 208 9.43 -9.98 16.69
CA ASP A 208 10.78 -9.54 17.05
C ASP A 208 11.49 -8.86 15.85
N GLY A 209 12.13 -7.72 16.12
CA GLY A 209 12.83 -6.93 15.10
C GLY A 209 11.92 -6.21 14.10
N MET A 210 10.59 -6.19 14.29
CA MET A 210 9.70 -5.41 13.43
C MET A 210 9.95 -3.89 13.60
N LEU A 211 10.09 -3.17 12.48
CA LEU A 211 10.42 -1.74 12.46
C LEU A 211 9.36 -0.83 13.12
N LEU A 212 8.14 -1.34 13.31
CA LEU A 212 7.07 -0.60 13.96
C LEU A 212 7.47 -0.18 15.38
N PHE A 213 8.26 -1.02 16.08
CA PHE A 213 8.65 -0.81 17.47
C PHE A 213 10.00 -0.09 17.63
N SER A 214 10.94 -0.31 16.70
CA SER A 214 12.28 0.30 16.76
C SER A 214 12.35 1.66 16.04
N GLN A 215 11.49 1.91 15.05
CA GLN A 215 11.51 3.14 14.24
C GLN A 215 10.13 3.81 14.21
N ALA A 216 9.70 4.34 15.35
CA ALA A 216 8.38 4.95 15.52
C ALA A 216 8.08 6.07 14.51
N ARG A 217 9.10 6.89 14.17
CA ARG A 217 8.99 8.02 13.25
C ARG A 217 9.02 7.64 11.77
N LEU A 218 9.28 6.37 11.43
CA LEU A 218 9.26 5.91 10.03
C LEU A 218 7.82 5.57 9.63
N SER A 219 7.25 6.31 8.68
CA SER A 219 5.85 6.19 8.26
C SER A 219 5.59 5.09 7.23
N VAL A 220 6.60 4.72 6.45
CA VAL A 220 6.54 3.63 5.47
C VAL A 220 7.66 2.65 5.78
N GLN A 221 7.31 1.39 6.03
CA GLN A 221 8.22 0.39 6.57
C GLN A 221 8.11 -0.91 5.78
N PRO A 222 9.23 -1.59 5.43
CA PRO A 222 9.17 -2.98 4.99
C PRO A 222 8.72 -3.88 6.15
N VAL A 223 7.96 -4.92 5.83
CA VAL A 223 7.49 -5.94 6.77
C VAL A 223 7.97 -7.28 6.28
N ARG A 224 8.61 -8.06 7.16
CA ARG A 224 9.04 -9.41 6.81
C ARG A 224 7.83 -10.31 6.58
N PRO A 225 7.88 -11.27 5.63
CA PRO A 225 6.74 -12.16 5.35
C PRO A 225 6.20 -12.89 6.59
N GLU A 226 7.06 -13.30 7.52
CA GLU A 226 6.70 -13.93 8.79
C GLU A 226 5.88 -13.03 9.70
N HIS A 227 6.25 -11.74 9.84
CA HIS A 227 5.51 -10.77 10.64
C HIS A 227 4.14 -10.50 10.03
N PHE A 228 4.08 -10.33 8.70
CA PHE A 228 2.82 -10.11 8.00
C PHE A 228 1.87 -11.29 8.19
N ARG A 229 2.35 -12.52 8.00
CA ARG A 229 1.57 -13.75 8.21
C ARG A 229 1.08 -13.89 9.65
N PHE A 230 1.91 -13.57 10.63
CA PHE A 230 1.50 -13.60 12.03
C PHE A 230 0.34 -12.64 12.29
N ILE A 231 0.44 -11.40 11.79
CA ILE A 231 -0.61 -10.37 11.93
C ILE A 231 -1.91 -10.80 11.26
N LEU A 232 -1.85 -11.48 10.11
CA LEU A 232 -3.04 -12.07 9.47
C LEU A 232 -3.76 -13.09 10.35
N GLY A 233 -3.07 -13.73 11.29
CA GLY A 233 -3.66 -14.71 12.21
C GLY A 233 -4.33 -14.11 13.45
N LEU A 234 -4.28 -12.79 13.63
CA LEU A 234 -4.85 -12.11 14.82
C LEU A 234 -6.34 -11.71 14.66
N PHE A 235 -6.93 -11.91 13.48
CA PHE A 235 -8.30 -11.48 13.16
C PHE A 235 -9.07 -12.48 12.30
#